data_AF-A0A3B5L3G1-F1
#
_entry.id   AF-A0A3B5L3G1-F1
#
_cell.length_a   1.000
_cell.length_b   1.000
_cell.length_c   1.000
_cell.angle_alpha   90.00
_cell.angle_beta   90.00
_cell.angle_gamma   90.00
#
_symmetry.space_group_name_H-M   'P 1'
#
loop_
_entity.id
_entity.type
_entity.pdbx_description
1 polymer ?
#
loop_
_entity_poly.entity_id
_entity_poly.type
_entity_poly.pdbx_seq_one_letter_code
_entity_poly.pdbx_strand_id
1 'polypeptide(L)'
;MIGKLKQNLLVACLVISSVTVFYLGRHAMECHHRSEERSHPGGVLPLSALGGSMRTTLRTGQNLSTPFVYNKDTPLIFIGGVPRSGTTLMRAMLDAHPEVRCGEETRVIPRILAMKQMWSRSGREKMRLDEAGVTDEVLDAAMQAFLLEIIVKHGEPANFLCNKDPFALKSLSYLAKIFPRAKFVLMIRDGRASVHSMISRKVTIAGFDLGSYRDCLTKWNRAIETMYTQCLEAVDKCLPMHYEQLVLHPEKWMQTLLKFLKVPWNDAVLHHEELIGKAGGVSLSSIAQSKGEEDEQPHQIVTDSTKTLLTLTGQHWKKAQIISHAILSQHNDSFNKYVI
;
A
#
# COMPACT_ATOMS: atom_id res chain seq x y z
N MET A 1 9.36 54.20 -54.60
CA MET A 1 8.49 53.95 -53.41
C MET A 1 8.95 52.79 -52.51
N ILE A 2 9.75 51.83 -52.98
CA ILE A 2 10.22 50.67 -52.19
C ILE A 2 11.23 51.00 -51.06
N GLY A 3 12.05 52.05 -51.18
CA GLY A 3 13.05 52.40 -50.16
C GLY A 3 12.46 52.90 -48.83
N LYS A 4 11.44 53.77 -48.89
CA LYS A 4 10.78 54.31 -47.69
C LYS A 4 10.01 53.24 -46.90
N LEU A 5 9.46 52.24 -47.60
CA LEU A 5 8.74 51.13 -46.94
C LEU A 5 9.68 50.22 -46.15
N LYS A 6 10.87 49.90 -46.68
CA LYS A 6 11.87 49.10 -45.97
C LYS A 6 12.44 49.82 -44.75
N GLN A 7 12.65 51.14 -44.85
CA GLN A 7 13.15 51.94 -43.74
C GLN A 7 12.13 52.07 -42.62
N ASN A 8 10.85 52.26 -42.95
CA ASN A 8 9.78 52.31 -41.95
C ASN A 8 9.57 50.95 -41.26
N LEU A 9 9.74 49.83 -41.98
CA LEU A 9 9.64 48.50 -41.39
C LEU A 9 10.80 48.20 -40.42
N LEU A 10 12.02 48.61 -40.75
CA LEU A 10 13.18 48.47 -39.87
C LEU A 10 13.03 49.29 -38.58
N VAL A 11 12.52 50.52 -38.69
CA VAL A 11 12.24 51.36 -37.51
C VAL A 11 11.14 50.73 -36.65
N ALA A 12 10.07 50.21 -37.25
CA ALA A 12 9.02 49.52 -36.52
C ALA A 12 9.55 48.28 -35.76
N CYS A 13 10.39 47.47 -36.39
CA CYS A 13 10.99 46.31 -35.74
C CYS A 13 11.91 46.68 -34.56
N LEU A 14 12.68 47.78 -34.67
CA LEU A 14 13.53 48.29 -33.58
C LEU A 14 12.71 48.83 -32.41
N VAL A 15 11.59 49.50 -32.68
CA VAL A 15 10.69 49.97 -31.63
C VAL A 15 10.00 48.80 -30.94
N ILE A 16 9.54 47.79 -31.68
CA ILE A 16 8.90 46.61 -31.10
C ILE A 16 9.90 45.81 -30.24
N SER A 17 11.14 45.61 -30.71
CA SER A 17 12.14 44.85 -29.96
C SER A 17 12.53 45.56 -28.67
N SER A 18 12.74 46.88 -28.70
CA SER A 18 13.07 47.68 -27.51
C SER A 18 11.94 47.70 -26.48
N VAL A 19 10.67 47.81 -26.91
CA VAL A 19 9.51 47.74 -26.01
C VAL A 19 9.41 46.35 -25.37
N THR A 20 9.63 45.27 -26.14
CA THR A 20 9.57 43.90 -25.60
C THR A 20 10.67 43.65 -24.55
N VAL A 21 11.90 44.11 -24.80
CA VAL A 21 13.01 44.00 -23.84
C VAL A 21 12.72 44.79 -22.57
N PHE A 22 12.13 45.99 -22.69
CA PHE A 22 11.76 46.80 -21.53
C PHE A 22 10.64 46.16 -20.70
N TYR A 23 9.63 45.57 -21.34
CA TYR A 23 8.55 44.86 -20.65
C TYR A 23 9.04 43.59 -19.93
N LEU A 24 9.91 42.81 -20.56
CA LEU A 24 10.53 41.64 -19.93
C LEU A 24 11.44 42.04 -18.75
N GLY A 25 12.17 43.15 -18.88
CA GLY A 25 13.00 43.71 -17.80
C GLY A 25 12.20 44.15 -16.58
N ARG A 26 11.03 44.78 -16.78
CA ARG A 26 10.14 45.16 -15.66
C ARG A 26 9.56 43.95 -14.94
N HIS A 27 9.18 42.89 -15.67
CA HIS A 27 8.68 41.66 -15.05
C HIS A 27 9.77 40.90 -14.26
N ALA A 28 11.03 40.95 -14.70
CA ALA A 28 12.14 40.35 -13.97
C ALA A 28 12.44 41.08 -12.65
N MET A 29 12.31 42.42 -12.62
CA MET A 29 12.53 43.22 -11.40
C MET A 29 11.41 43.05 -10.35
N GLU A 30 10.16 42.88 -10.77
CA GLU A 30 9.02 42.62 -9.86
C GLU A 30 9.15 41.27 -9.13
N CYS A 31 9.75 40.25 -9.78
CA CYS A 31 10.03 38.95 -9.15
C CYS A 31 11.17 39.02 -8.12
N HIS A 32 12.15 39.89 -8.33
CA HIS A 32 13.27 40.05 -7.38
C HIS A 32 12.84 40.78 -6.10
N HIS A 33 12.01 41.81 -6.22
CA HIS A 33 11.58 42.60 -5.05
C HIS A 33 10.65 41.83 -4.10
N ARG A 34 9.90 40.83 -4.61
CA ARG A 34 9.02 39.98 -3.80
C ARG A 34 9.74 38.88 -3.01
N SER A 35 11.03 38.64 -3.31
CA SER A 35 11.85 37.66 -2.58
C SER A 35 12.56 38.28 -1.37
N GLU A 36 12.86 39.58 -1.38
CA GLU A 36 13.63 40.22 -0.30
C GLU A 36 12.78 40.64 0.91
N GLU A 37 11.49 40.96 0.73
CA GLU A 37 10.60 41.40 1.82
C GLU A 37 10.10 40.29 2.76
N ARG A 38 10.38 39.01 2.49
CA ARG A 38 10.03 37.89 3.40
C ARG A 38 11.13 37.51 4.40
N SER A 39 12.24 38.24 4.41
CA SER A 39 13.37 38.00 5.29
C SER A 39 13.37 38.99 6.46
N HIS A 40 12.65 38.65 7.54
CA HIS A 40 12.86 39.26 8.86
C HIS A 40 13.14 38.19 9.92
N PRO A 41 13.98 38.50 10.94
CA PRO A 41 14.80 37.53 11.64
C PRO A 41 14.10 36.98 12.87
N GLY A 42 13.77 35.69 12.85
CA GLY A 42 13.32 34.94 14.01
C GLY A 42 14.40 33.96 14.49
N GLY A 43 15.07 34.32 15.58
CA GLY A 43 15.75 33.43 16.55
C GLY A 43 16.51 32.22 16.03
N VAL A 44 17.85 32.33 16.00
CA VAL A 44 18.75 31.17 15.93
C VAL A 44 18.62 30.34 17.21
N LEU A 45 17.97 29.17 17.12
CA LEU A 45 18.11 28.10 18.10
C LEU A 45 19.38 27.29 17.78
N PRO A 46 20.18 26.86 18.77
CA PRO A 46 21.44 26.16 18.50
C PRO A 46 21.22 24.84 17.76
N LEU A 47 22.04 24.62 16.73
CA LEU A 47 22.12 23.43 15.88
C LEU A 47 22.71 22.20 16.62
N SER A 48 22.39 22.03 17.90
CA SER A 48 22.77 20.86 18.72
C SER A 48 21.57 20.01 19.14
N ALA A 49 20.34 20.39 18.76
CA ALA A 49 19.11 19.66 19.09
C ALA A 49 18.51 18.80 17.94
N LEU A 50 19.10 18.82 16.74
CA LEU A 50 18.57 18.13 15.55
C LEU A 50 19.05 16.67 15.37
N GLY A 51 19.71 16.10 16.38
CA GLY A 51 19.99 14.65 16.44
C GLY A 51 18.79 13.80 16.87
N GLY A 52 17.59 14.38 16.98
CA GLY A 52 16.39 13.71 17.48
C GLY A 52 15.71 12.86 16.41
N SER A 53 15.73 11.54 16.59
CA SER A 53 14.82 10.60 15.92
C SER A 53 13.39 11.19 15.86
N MET A 54 12.81 11.33 14.67
CA MET A 54 11.45 11.86 14.49
C MET A 54 10.47 10.99 15.29
N ARG A 55 9.84 11.61 16.30
CA ARG A 55 8.84 11.00 17.18
C ARG A 55 7.47 11.60 16.91
N THR A 56 6.53 10.81 16.42
CA THR A 56 5.11 11.19 16.39
C THR A 56 4.48 10.70 17.70
N THR A 57 3.96 11.63 18.51
CA THR A 57 3.31 11.32 19.79
C THR A 57 1.81 11.57 19.64
N LEU A 58 0.99 10.55 19.94
CA LEU A 58 -0.47 10.70 20.05
C LEU A 58 -0.86 10.60 21.53
N ARG A 59 -1.59 11.60 22.01
CA ARG A 59 -2.25 11.58 23.32
C ARG A 59 -3.74 11.41 23.09
N THR A 60 -4.30 10.27 23.46
CA THR A 60 -5.74 10.06 23.52
C THR A 60 -6.28 10.52 24.87
N GLY A 61 -7.44 11.19 24.85
CA GLY A 61 -8.15 11.55 26.06
C GLY A 61 -8.72 10.30 26.73
N GLN A 62 -8.53 10.20 28.05
CA GLN A 62 -8.90 9.12 28.99
C GLN A 62 -7.85 8.01 29.20
N ASN A 63 -7.20 8.07 30.37
CA ASN A 63 -6.59 7.00 31.16
C ASN A 63 -5.80 5.87 30.44
N LEU A 64 -4.93 6.19 29.48
CA LEU A 64 -3.77 5.33 29.19
C LEU A 64 -2.53 5.92 29.89
N SER A 65 -1.92 5.12 30.76
CA SER A 65 -0.80 5.51 31.63
C SER A 65 0.52 5.82 30.91
N THR A 66 0.60 5.65 29.58
CA THR A 66 1.75 6.05 28.76
C THR A 66 1.32 6.51 27.36
N PRO A 67 1.81 7.66 26.87
CA PRO A 67 1.51 8.12 25.51
C PRO A 67 2.15 7.20 24.46
N PHE A 68 1.45 6.95 23.36
CA PHE A 68 2.03 6.21 22.23
C PHE A 68 3.10 7.06 21.55
N VAL A 69 4.29 6.49 21.38
CA VAL A 69 5.41 7.11 20.69
C VAL A 69 5.80 6.26 19.50
N TYR A 70 5.64 6.83 18.30
CA TYR A 70 6.00 6.18 17.04
C TYR A 70 7.21 6.87 16.40
N ASN A 71 8.07 6.07 15.77
CA ASN A 71 9.29 6.50 15.07
C ASN A 71 9.67 5.46 13.99
N LYS A 72 10.78 5.70 13.27
CA LYS A 72 11.25 4.78 12.20
C LYS A 72 11.57 3.35 12.65
N ASP A 73 11.81 3.13 13.95
CA ASP A 73 12.13 1.83 14.55
C ASP A 73 10.87 1.17 15.16
N THR A 74 9.68 1.74 14.96
CA THR A 74 8.39 1.12 15.32
C THR A 74 8.19 -0.17 14.53
N PRO A 75 7.72 -1.27 15.16
CA PRO A 75 7.46 -2.53 14.45
C PRO A 75 6.19 -2.42 13.58
N LEU A 76 6.32 -1.79 12.42
CA LEU A 76 5.23 -1.64 11.45
C LEU A 76 4.92 -2.97 10.74
N ILE A 77 3.65 -3.20 10.43
CA ILE A 77 3.18 -4.33 9.63
C ILE A 77 2.72 -3.80 8.28
N PHE A 78 3.25 -4.30 7.18
CA PHE A 78 2.79 -3.96 5.83
C PHE A 78 2.14 -5.16 5.16
N ILE A 79 0.87 -5.04 4.82
CA ILE A 79 0.12 -6.07 4.11
C ILE A 79 -0.05 -5.64 2.66
N GLY A 80 0.25 -6.53 1.72
CA GLY A 80 -0.02 -6.26 0.31
C GLY A 80 -0.08 -7.51 -0.53
N GLY A 81 0.16 -7.36 -1.82
CA GLY A 81 -0.10 -8.36 -2.84
C GLY A 81 -0.91 -7.75 -3.98
N VAL A 82 -1.24 -8.56 -4.99
CA VAL A 82 -2.08 -8.06 -6.08
C VAL A 82 -3.50 -7.81 -5.51
N PRO A 83 -4.19 -6.70 -5.86
CA PRO A 83 -5.58 -6.53 -5.47
C PRO A 83 -6.42 -7.77 -5.82
N ARG A 84 -7.44 -8.05 -5.00
CA ARG A 84 -8.31 -9.25 -5.08
C ARG A 84 -7.68 -10.56 -4.60
N SER A 85 -6.52 -10.51 -3.94
CA SER A 85 -5.87 -11.66 -3.30
C SER A 85 -6.15 -11.80 -1.79
N GLY A 86 -7.24 -11.24 -1.27
CA GLY A 86 -7.61 -11.38 0.15
C GLY A 86 -6.92 -10.43 1.13
N THR A 87 -6.26 -9.37 0.64
CA THR A 87 -5.55 -8.39 1.49
C THR A 87 -6.46 -7.65 2.47
N THR A 88 -7.72 -7.38 2.10
CA THR A 88 -8.71 -6.76 3.00
C THR A 88 -9.19 -7.73 4.09
N LEU A 89 -9.35 -9.02 3.78
CA LEU A 89 -9.65 -10.04 4.78
C LEU A 89 -8.48 -10.14 5.78
N MET A 90 -7.26 -10.24 5.28
CA MET A 90 -6.06 -10.34 6.09
C MET A 90 -5.94 -9.19 7.10
N ARG A 91 -6.07 -7.94 6.62
CA ARG A 91 -5.98 -6.79 7.53
C ARG A 91 -7.17 -6.71 8.48
N ALA A 92 -8.36 -7.16 8.08
CA ALA A 92 -9.54 -7.16 8.96
C ALA A 92 -9.38 -8.16 10.12
N MET A 93 -8.85 -9.36 9.84
CA MET A 93 -8.50 -10.33 10.89
C MET A 93 -7.44 -9.77 11.85
N LEU A 94 -6.50 -8.96 11.37
CA LEU A 94 -5.53 -8.27 12.23
C LEU A 94 -6.14 -7.08 13.00
N ASP A 95 -6.97 -6.26 12.38
CA ASP A 95 -7.71 -5.16 13.03
C ASP A 95 -8.62 -5.67 14.17
N ALA A 96 -9.04 -6.94 14.12
CA ALA A 96 -9.80 -7.57 15.18
C ALA A 96 -8.95 -7.86 16.44
N HIS A 97 -7.63 -7.86 16.34
CA HIS A 97 -6.73 -8.04 17.48
C HIS A 97 -6.65 -6.74 18.31
N PRO A 98 -6.85 -6.79 19.64
CA PRO A 98 -6.96 -5.57 20.48
C PRO A 98 -5.69 -4.70 20.52
N GLU A 99 -4.54 -5.26 20.14
CA GLU A 99 -3.25 -4.55 20.09
C GLU A 99 -2.82 -4.09 18.69
N VAL A 100 -3.56 -4.44 17.63
CA VAL A 100 -3.15 -4.19 16.24
C VAL A 100 -4.17 -3.28 15.55
N ARG A 101 -3.67 -2.27 14.82
CA ARG A 101 -4.53 -1.42 13.97
C ARG A 101 -3.92 -1.25 12.59
N CYS A 102 -4.61 -1.77 11.58
CA CYS A 102 -4.38 -1.56 10.15
C CYS A 102 -5.18 -0.38 9.60
N GLY A 103 -6.51 -0.37 9.76
CA GLY A 103 -7.40 0.62 9.15
C GLY A 103 -7.58 0.44 7.62
N GLU A 104 -8.15 1.45 6.96
CA GLU A 104 -8.43 1.40 5.52
C GLU A 104 -7.19 1.57 4.62
N GLU A 105 -7.38 1.35 3.31
CA GLU A 105 -6.35 1.67 2.31
C GLU A 105 -6.09 3.18 2.28
N THR A 106 -4.83 3.59 2.47
CA THR A 106 -4.47 5.01 2.51
C THR A 106 -4.45 5.62 1.12
N ARG A 107 -4.21 4.81 0.07
CA ARG A 107 -4.10 5.17 -1.36
C ARG A 107 -2.92 6.08 -1.71
N VAL A 108 -2.49 6.95 -0.79
CA VAL A 108 -1.40 7.92 -0.96
C VAL A 108 -0.03 7.27 -0.83
N ILE A 109 0.12 6.27 0.05
CA ILE A 109 1.37 5.54 0.28
C ILE A 109 1.92 4.89 -1.01
N PRO A 110 1.16 4.06 -1.76
CA PRO A 110 1.69 3.46 -2.98
C PRO A 110 2.00 4.50 -4.07
N ARG A 111 1.32 5.66 -4.07
CA ARG A 111 1.59 6.74 -5.04
C ARG A 111 2.92 7.44 -4.76
N ILE A 112 3.18 7.83 -3.52
CA ILE A 112 4.45 8.48 -3.17
C ILE A 112 5.63 7.51 -3.30
N LEU A 113 5.43 6.22 -2.98
CA LEU A 113 6.42 5.16 -3.21
C LEU A 113 6.76 5.00 -4.70
N ALA A 114 5.74 5.04 -5.57
CA ALA A 114 5.96 5.01 -7.02
C ALA A 114 6.73 6.24 -7.52
N MET A 115 6.40 7.45 -7.02
CA MET A 115 7.13 8.67 -7.34
C MET A 115 8.61 8.59 -6.93
N LYS A 116 8.90 8.18 -5.69
CA LYS A 116 10.29 7.96 -5.22
C LYS A 116 11.02 6.94 -6.08
N GLN A 117 10.35 5.83 -6.44
CA GLN A 117 10.94 4.82 -7.32
C GLN A 117 11.26 5.36 -8.72
N MET A 118 10.42 6.23 -9.28
CA MET A 118 10.67 6.87 -10.58
C MET A 118 11.93 7.76 -10.54
N TRP A 119 12.08 8.59 -9.49
CA TRP A 119 13.28 9.42 -9.31
C TRP A 119 14.55 8.57 -9.21
N SER A 120 14.52 7.49 -8.42
CA SER A 120 15.68 6.63 -8.24
C SER A 120 16.04 5.78 -9.47
N ARG A 121 15.08 5.46 -10.35
CA ARG A 121 15.33 4.71 -11.59
C ARG A 121 15.90 5.56 -12.72
N SER A 122 15.65 6.87 -12.70
CA SER A 122 16.17 7.79 -13.71
C SER A 122 17.56 8.29 -13.31
N GLY A 123 18.62 7.79 -13.96
CA GLY A 123 20.00 8.21 -13.65
C GLY A 123 20.21 9.73 -13.80
N ARG A 124 19.58 10.34 -14.82
CA ARG A 124 19.64 11.80 -15.03
C ARG A 124 18.94 12.57 -13.92
N GLU A 125 17.79 12.09 -13.45
CA GLU A 125 17.07 12.78 -12.38
C GLU A 125 17.79 12.61 -11.04
N LYS A 126 18.31 11.40 -10.76
CA LYS A 126 19.13 11.14 -9.59
C LYS A 126 20.34 12.09 -9.51
N MET A 127 21.08 12.24 -10.61
CA MET A 127 22.21 13.18 -10.68
C MET A 127 21.80 14.62 -10.33
N ARG A 128 20.67 15.10 -10.86
CA ARG A 128 20.17 16.46 -10.58
C ARG A 128 19.75 16.63 -9.12
N LEU A 129 19.14 15.60 -8.53
CA LEU A 129 18.77 15.60 -7.12
C LEU A 129 20.01 15.64 -6.22
N ASP A 130 21.02 14.82 -6.54
CA ASP A 130 22.28 14.77 -5.80
C ASP A 130 23.02 16.13 -5.88
N GLU A 131 23.11 16.76 -7.06
CA GLU A 131 23.68 18.10 -7.24
C GLU A 131 22.92 19.20 -6.47
N ALA A 132 21.61 19.02 -6.29
CA ALA A 132 20.76 19.92 -5.51
C ALA A 132 20.83 19.66 -3.99
N GLY A 133 21.63 18.68 -3.53
CA GLY A 133 21.71 18.28 -2.13
C GLY A 133 20.53 17.44 -1.64
N VAL A 134 19.67 16.97 -2.55
CA VAL A 134 18.52 16.09 -2.26
C VAL A 134 18.97 14.63 -2.40
N THR A 135 19.87 14.22 -1.50
CA THR A 135 20.48 12.88 -1.51
C THR A 135 19.49 11.78 -1.11
N ASP A 136 19.91 10.52 -1.26
CA ASP A 136 19.11 9.37 -0.80
C ASP A 136 18.81 9.45 0.72
N GLU A 137 19.72 9.99 1.55
CA GLU A 137 19.48 10.19 2.99
C GLU A 137 18.37 11.21 3.26
N VAL A 138 18.39 12.34 2.53
CA VAL A 138 17.36 13.39 2.65
C VAL A 138 16.01 12.86 2.20
N LEU A 139 15.97 12.16 1.06
CA LEU A 139 14.74 11.55 0.56
C LEU A 139 14.22 10.46 1.48
N ASP A 140 15.09 9.60 2.02
CA ASP A 140 14.68 8.53 2.93
C ASP A 140 14.11 9.08 4.24
N ALA A 141 14.71 10.14 4.80
CA ALA A 141 14.18 10.83 5.97
C ALA A 141 12.80 11.46 5.66
N ALA A 142 12.65 12.15 4.53
CA ALA A 142 11.38 12.73 4.12
C ALA A 142 10.28 11.67 3.89
N MET A 143 10.64 10.54 3.26
CA MET A 143 9.73 9.41 3.04
C MET A 143 9.33 8.76 4.36
N GLN A 144 10.26 8.56 5.29
CA GLN A 144 9.95 8.04 6.63
C GLN A 144 8.94 8.95 7.35
N ALA A 145 9.18 10.27 7.37
CA ALA A 145 8.30 11.24 8.00
C ALA A 145 6.89 11.18 7.40
N PHE A 146 6.80 11.27 6.07
CA PHE A 146 5.54 11.28 5.36
C PHE A 146 4.74 10.00 5.59
N LEU A 147 5.37 8.83 5.41
CA LEU A 147 4.70 7.55 5.56
C LEU A 147 4.25 7.33 7.00
N LEU A 148 5.10 7.64 7.98
CA LEU A 148 4.77 7.46 9.39
C LEU A 148 3.62 8.36 9.82
N GLU A 149 3.60 9.63 9.39
CA GLU A 149 2.50 10.56 9.68
C GLU A 149 1.16 10.02 9.17
N ILE A 150 1.12 9.51 7.94
CA ILE A 150 -0.09 8.89 7.39
C ILE A 150 -0.47 7.67 8.24
N ILE A 151 0.43 6.68 8.36
CA ILE A 151 0.18 5.41 9.06
C ILE A 151 -0.30 5.64 10.50
N VAL A 152 0.27 6.62 11.20
CA VAL A 152 -0.07 6.92 12.59
C VAL A 152 -1.40 7.65 12.69
N LYS A 153 -1.66 8.67 11.86
CA LYS A 153 -2.78 9.59 12.06
C LYS A 153 -4.05 9.26 11.27
N HIS A 154 -4.01 8.32 10.32
CA HIS A 154 -5.21 7.97 9.56
C HIS A 154 -6.20 7.07 10.32
N GLY A 155 -5.88 6.68 11.56
CA GLY A 155 -6.74 5.84 12.40
C GLY A 155 -6.30 5.86 13.87
N GLU A 156 -6.96 5.06 14.70
CA GLU A 156 -6.69 5.01 16.14
C GLU A 156 -5.27 4.52 16.47
N PRO A 157 -4.68 4.96 17.59
CA PRO A 157 -3.38 4.46 18.03
C PRO A 157 -3.49 3.00 18.53
N ALA A 158 -2.42 2.21 18.33
CA ALA A 158 -2.31 0.83 18.80
C ALA A 158 -0.83 0.44 19.00
N ASN A 159 -0.58 -0.64 19.77
CA ASN A 159 0.79 -1.13 20.01
C ASN A 159 1.50 -1.56 18.72
N PHE A 160 0.74 -2.17 17.81
CA PHE A 160 1.22 -2.62 16.51
C PHE A 160 0.45 -1.89 15.41
N LEU A 161 1.12 -0.95 14.76
CA LEU A 161 0.56 -0.27 13.60
C LEU A 161 0.76 -1.10 12.34
N CYS A 162 -0.28 -1.15 11.55
CA CYS A 162 -0.34 -1.87 10.30
C CYS A 162 -0.78 -0.92 9.17
N ASN A 163 -0.30 -1.18 7.96
CA ASN A 163 -0.78 -0.54 6.75
C ASN A 163 -1.09 -1.60 5.70
N LYS A 164 -2.26 -1.50 5.06
CA LYS A 164 -2.62 -2.32 3.93
C LYS A 164 -2.91 -1.43 2.73
N ASP A 165 -1.95 -1.36 1.83
CA ASP A 165 -2.09 -0.82 0.49
C ASP A 165 -1.50 -1.86 -0.48
N PRO A 166 -2.29 -2.54 -1.34
CA PRO A 166 -1.85 -3.75 -2.05
C PRO A 166 -0.50 -3.62 -2.76
N PHE A 167 -0.30 -2.51 -3.49
CA PHE A 167 0.93 -2.26 -4.24
C PHE A 167 2.03 -1.53 -3.48
N ALA A 168 1.88 -1.24 -2.19
CA ALA A 168 3.00 -0.76 -1.37
C ALA A 168 4.15 -1.79 -1.38
N LEU A 169 3.82 -3.09 -1.46
CA LEU A 169 4.79 -4.18 -1.51
C LEU A 169 5.56 -4.27 -2.85
N LYS A 170 5.22 -3.48 -3.88
CA LYS A 170 6.13 -3.29 -5.03
C LYS A 170 7.42 -2.56 -4.64
N SER A 171 7.43 -1.92 -3.48
CA SER A 171 8.55 -1.22 -2.88
C SER A 171 8.96 -1.87 -1.54
N LEU A 172 8.69 -3.17 -1.38
CA LEU A 172 8.99 -3.92 -0.14
C LEU A 172 10.45 -3.76 0.30
N SER A 173 11.42 -3.98 -0.59
CA SER A 173 12.85 -3.87 -0.24
C SER A 173 13.22 -2.45 0.21
N TYR A 174 12.58 -1.43 -0.39
CA TYR A 174 12.76 -0.05 0.03
C TYR A 174 12.13 0.23 1.40
N LEU A 175 10.90 -0.22 1.63
CA LEU A 175 10.23 -0.11 2.94
C LEU A 175 11.04 -0.82 4.03
N ALA A 176 11.62 -1.98 3.75
CA ALA A 176 12.46 -2.73 4.67
C ALA A 176 13.78 -2.02 5.01
N LYS A 177 14.30 -1.18 4.09
CA LYS A 177 15.45 -0.30 4.31
C LYS A 177 15.09 0.83 5.26
N ILE A 178 14.00 1.56 4.97
CA ILE A 178 13.66 2.78 5.71
C ILE A 178 12.91 2.52 7.03
N PHE A 179 12.29 1.36 7.20
CA PHE A 179 11.69 0.90 8.46
C PHE A 179 12.32 -0.43 8.89
N PRO A 180 13.46 -0.41 9.61
CA PRO A 180 14.26 -1.61 9.83
C PRO A 180 13.55 -2.73 10.60
N ARG A 181 12.59 -2.36 11.45
CA ARG A 181 11.78 -3.28 12.26
C ARG A 181 10.44 -3.66 11.63
N ALA A 182 10.16 -3.19 10.42
CA ALA A 182 8.92 -3.55 9.73
C ALA A 182 8.90 -5.02 9.32
N LYS A 183 7.71 -5.61 9.35
CA LYS A 183 7.41 -6.93 8.80
C LYS A 183 6.37 -6.83 7.69
N PHE A 184 6.44 -7.75 6.75
CA PHE A 184 5.65 -7.74 5.52
C PHE A 184 4.84 -9.02 5.42
N VAL A 185 3.58 -8.89 5.01
CA VAL A 185 2.68 -10.00 4.74
C VAL A 185 2.27 -9.91 3.28
N LEU A 186 2.81 -10.80 2.45
CA LEU A 186 2.50 -10.86 1.03
C LEU A 186 1.36 -11.84 0.80
N MET A 187 0.17 -11.31 0.51
CA MET A 187 -0.97 -12.13 0.13
C MET A 187 -0.82 -12.66 -1.30
N ILE A 188 -0.92 -13.98 -1.43
CA ILE A 188 -0.85 -14.72 -2.68
C ILE A 188 -2.19 -15.41 -2.86
N ARG A 189 -2.77 -15.29 -4.05
CA ARG A 189 -3.99 -16.01 -4.46
C ARG A 189 -3.78 -16.47 -5.89
N ASP A 190 -4.44 -17.54 -6.30
CA ASP A 190 -4.47 -17.94 -7.71
C ASP A 190 -4.75 -16.73 -8.62
N GLY A 191 -3.88 -16.52 -9.61
CA GLY A 191 -3.98 -15.41 -10.54
C GLY A 191 -5.27 -15.43 -11.35
N ARG A 192 -5.79 -16.63 -11.68
CA ARG A 192 -7.07 -16.80 -12.37
C ARG A 192 -8.22 -16.29 -11.52
N ALA A 193 -8.22 -16.61 -10.22
CA ALA A 193 -9.24 -16.15 -9.28
C ALA A 193 -9.15 -14.64 -9.05
N SER A 194 -7.94 -14.10 -8.90
CA SER A 194 -7.71 -12.66 -8.70
C SER A 194 -8.16 -11.85 -9.92
N VAL A 195 -7.80 -12.31 -11.12
CA VAL A 195 -8.17 -11.68 -12.40
C VAL A 195 -9.67 -11.80 -12.68
N HIS A 196 -10.27 -12.97 -12.46
CA HIS A 196 -11.71 -13.11 -12.58
C HIS A 196 -12.44 -12.13 -11.65
N SER A 197 -12.00 -12.03 -10.38
CA SER A 197 -12.59 -11.13 -9.39
C SER A 197 -12.49 -9.65 -9.78
N MET A 198 -11.38 -9.19 -10.36
CA MET A 198 -11.26 -7.77 -10.78
C MET A 198 -12.13 -7.47 -12.01
N ILE A 199 -12.25 -8.41 -12.96
CA ILE A 199 -13.04 -8.22 -14.18
C ILE A 199 -14.54 -8.25 -13.85
N SER A 200 -15.02 -9.29 -13.16
CA SER A 200 -16.46 -9.46 -12.88
C SER A 200 -17.02 -8.33 -12.01
N ARG A 201 -16.23 -7.86 -11.02
CA ARG A 201 -16.62 -6.77 -10.12
C ARG A 201 -16.19 -5.38 -10.61
N LYS A 202 -15.68 -5.27 -11.84
CA LYS A 202 -15.22 -4.01 -12.46
C LYS A 202 -14.29 -3.19 -11.55
N VAL A 203 -13.38 -3.88 -10.83
CA VAL A 203 -12.42 -3.22 -9.94
C VAL A 203 -11.29 -2.65 -10.78
N THR A 204 -11.32 -1.34 -10.98
CA THR A 204 -10.34 -0.64 -11.81
C THR A 204 -8.98 -0.60 -11.11
N ILE A 205 -7.96 -1.07 -11.82
CA ILE A 205 -6.57 -1.02 -11.40
C ILE A 205 -5.80 -0.30 -12.49
N ALA A 206 -5.06 0.75 -12.13
CA ALA A 206 -4.33 1.55 -13.10
C ALA A 206 -3.42 0.67 -13.95
N GLY A 207 -3.60 0.78 -15.27
CA GLY A 207 -2.86 0.00 -16.24
C GLY A 207 -3.40 -1.40 -16.52
N PHE A 208 -4.45 -1.92 -15.88
CA PHE A 208 -5.08 -3.21 -16.24
C PHE A 208 -6.25 -2.99 -17.20
N ASP A 209 -6.29 -3.73 -18.31
CA ASP A 209 -7.43 -3.75 -19.22
C ASP A 209 -8.45 -4.82 -18.80
N LEU A 210 -9.56 -4.39 -18.20
CA LEU A 210 -10.63 -5.28 -17.73
C LEU A 210 -11.40 -5.95 -18.87
N GLY A 211 -11.24 -5.49 -20.11
CA GLY A 211 -11.78 -6.18 -21.30
C GLY A 211 -11.01 -7.43 -21.70
N SER A 212 -9.83 -7.67 -21.10
CA SER A 212 -8.91 -8.74 -21.51
C SER A 212 -8.37 -9.52 -20.32
N TYR A 213 -8.84 -10.77 -20.15
CA TYR A 213 -8.28 -11.71 -19.18
C TYR A 213 -6.79 -11.95 -19.41
N ARG A 214 -6.35 -12.01 -20.67
CA ARG A 214 -4.93 -12.19 -21.03
C ARG A 214 -4.08 -11.02 -20.51
N ASP A 215 -4.54 -9.79 -20.73
CA ASP A 215 -3.84 -8.60 -20.26
C ASP A 215 -3.77 -8.56 -18.73
N CYS A 216 -4.92 -8.79 -18.08
CA CYS A 216 -5.00 -8.82 -16.62
C CYS A 216 -4.12 -9.91 -16.00
N LEU A 217 -4.08 -11.13 -16.57
CA LEU A 217 -3.18 -12.20 -16.13
C LEU A 217 -1.71 -11.85 -16.34
N THR A 218 -1.37 -11.24 -17.49
CA THR A 218 0.01 -10.81 -17.77
C THR A 218 0.48 -9.78 -16.74
N LYS A 219 -0.37 -8.81 -16.41
CA LYS A 219 -0.04 -7.74 -15.45
C LYS A 219 -0.08 -8.24 -14.01
N TRP A 220 -1.00 -9.15 -13.68
CA TRP A 220 -0.99 -9.88 -12.41
C TRP A 220 0.34 -10.61 -12.22
N ASN A 221 0.79 -11.36 -13.23
CA ASN A 221 2.04 -12.13 -13.18
C ASN A 221 3.24 -11.22 -12.92
N ARG A 222 3.39 -10.14 -13.69
CA ARG A 222 4.48 -9.16 -13.50
C ARG A 222 4.46 -8.52 -12.12
N ALA A 223 3.26 -8.19 -11.61
CA ALA A 223 3.11 -7.56 -10.31
C ALA A 223 3.49 -8.54 -9.18
N ILE A 224 2.95 -9.77 -9.19
CA ILE A 224 3.24 -10.74 -8.14
C ILE A 224 4.69 -11.21 -8.19
N GLU A 225 5.28 -11.40 -9.38
CA GLU A 225 6.70 -11.72 -9.55
C GLU A 225 7.59 -10.67 -8.87
N THR A 226 7.34 -9.38 -9.12
CA THR A 226 8.09 -8.29 -8.48
C THR A 226 7.99 -8.33 -6.95
N MET A 227 6.77 -8.53 -6.42
CA MET A 227 6.54 -8.54 -4.97
C MET A 227 7.09 -9.80 -4.29
N TYR A 228 6.96 -10.95 -4.96
CA TYR A 228 7.42 -12.23 -4.47
C TYR A 228 8.94 -12.29 -4.42
N THR A 229 9.64 -11.83 -5.46
CA THR A 229 11.11 -11.73 -5.46
C THR A 229 11.59 -10.87 -4.29
N GLN A 230 11.02 -9.67 -4.11
CA GLN A 230 11.41 -8.82 -2.97
C GLN A 230 11.07 -9.45 -1.61
N CYS A 231 9.98 -10.21 -1.51
CA CYS A 231 9.62 -10.92 -0.30
C CYS A 231 10.64 -12.02 0.04
N LEU A 232 11.11 -12.79 -0.95
CA LEU A 232 12.15 -13.80 -0.78
C LEU A 232 13.50 -13.18 -0.37
N GLU A 233 13.84 -12.02 -0.93
CA GLU A 233 15.06 -11.27 -0.56
C GLU A 233 15.00 -10.71 0.88
N ALA A 234 13.80 -10.43 1.38
CA ALA A 234 13.56 -9.89 2.72
C ALA A 234 13.45 -11.00 3.78
N VAL A 235 14.52 -11.78 3.93
CA VAL A 235 14.64 -12.89 4.90
C VAL A 235 14.23 -12.44 6.30
N ASP A 236 13.43 -13.26 6.98
CA ASP A 236 12.84 -13.03 8.32
C ASP A 236 11.92 -11.80 8.47
N LYS A 237 11.79 -11.00 7.41
CA LYS A 237 10.96 -9.79 7.38
C LYS A 237 9.70 -9.95 6.54
N CYS A 238 9.65 -10.87 5.58
CA CYS A 238 8.44 -11.12 4.78
C CYS A 238 7.88 -12.53 4.99
N LEU A 239 6.56 -12.62 5.14
CA LEU A 239 5.80 -13.87 5.16
C LEU A 239 4.86 -13.93 3.95
N PRO A 240 5.11 -14.80 2.96
CA PRO A 240 4.13 -15.10 1.92
C PRO A 240 2.98 -15.92 2.50
N MET A 241 1.74 -15.51 2.23
CA MET A 241 0.53 -16.18 2.72
C MET A 241 -0.44 -16.46 1.59
N HIS A 242 -0.80 -17.73 1.44
CA HIS A 242 -1.77 -18.17 0.45
C HIS A 242 -3.20 -17.95 0.97
N TYR A 243 -3.99 -17.17 0.23
CA TYR A 243 -5.38 -16.87 0.55
C TYR A 243 -6.21 -18.14 0.74
N GLU A 244 -6.05 -19.13 -0.14
CA GLU A 244 -6.79 -20.39 -0.11
C GLU A 244 -6.50 -21.15 1.18
N GLN A 245 -5.25 -21.11 1.64
CA GLN A 245 -4.84 -21.77 2.87
C GLN A 245 -5.35 -21.02 4.11
N LEU A 246 -5.35 -19.68 4.07
CA LEU A 246 -5.91 -18.85 5.13
C LEU A 246 -7.41 -19.12 5.33
N VAL A 247 -8.20 -19.18 4.25
CA VAL A 247 -9.66 -19.39 4.38
C VAL A 247 -10.04 -20.82 4.75
N LEU A 248 -9.23 -21.82 4.37
CA LEU A 248 -9.47 -23.22 4.74
C LEU A 248 -9.01 -23.55 6.16
N HIS A 249 -7.97 -22.88 6.65
CA HIS A 249 -7.32 -23.16 7.94
C HIS A 249 -7.00 -21.87 8.72
N PRO A 250 -8.00 -21.03 9.04
CA PRO A 250 -7.78 -19.68 9.55
C PRO A 250 -7.00 -19.66 10.88
N GLU A 251 -7.35 -20.49 11.85
CA GLU A 251 -6.65 -20.57 13.14
C GLU A 251 -5.16 -20.88 12.97
N LYS A 252 -4.83 -21.92 12.20
CA LYS A 252 -3.44 -22.34 11.93
C LYS A 252 -2.61 -21.20 11.31
N TRP A 253 -3.16 -20.52 10.31
CA TRP A 253 -2.43 -19.45 9.62
C TRP A 253 -2.37 -18.17 10.44
N MET A 254 -3.39 -17.85 11.23
CA MET A 254 -3.32 -16.72 12.16
C MET A 254 -2.32 -16.96 13.29
N GLN A 255 -2.23 -18.17 13.84
CA GLN A 255 -1.20 -18.52 14.82
C GLN A 255 0.21 -18.38 14.22
N THR A 256 0.40 -18.86 12.99
CA THR A 256 1.67 -18.74 12.25
C THR A 256 2.02 -17.27 12.02
N LEU A 257 1.06 -16.47 11.57
CA LEU A 257 1.23 -15.05 11.31
C LEU A 257 1.57 -14.27 12.59
N LEU A 258 0.79 -14.42 13.66
CA LEU A 258 1.01 -13.67 14.90
C LEU A 258 2.37 -14.04 15.54
N LYS A 259 2.75 -15.32 15.49
CA LYS A 259 4.09 -15.76 15.90
C LYS A 259 5.19 -15.10 15.04
N PHE A 260 5.01 -15.06 13.72
CA PHE A 260 5.93 -14.35 12.83
C PHE A 260 6.01 -12.86 13.16
N LEU A 261 4.88 -12.20 13.42
CA LEU A 261 4.79 -10.78 13.77
C LEU A 261 5.30 -10.48 15.19
N LYS A 262 5.47 -11.49 16.03
CA LYS A 262 5.76 -11.38 17.47
C LYS A 262 4.65 -10.63 18.23
N VAL A 263 3.41 -10.89 17.84
CA VAL A 263 2.20 -10.42 18.52
C VAL A 263 1.61 -11.61 19.30
N PRO A 264 1.14 -11.42 20.55
CA PRO A 264 0.47 -12.49 21.29
C PRO A 264 -0.73 -13.05 20.53
N TRP A 265 -1.11 -14.30 20.82
CA TRP A 265 -2.35 -14.86 20.28
C TRP A 265 -3.57 -14.17 20.91
N ASN A 266 -4.59 -13.88 20.11
CA ASN A 266 -5.91 -13.49 20.59
C ASN A 266 -6.97 -14.10 19.65
N ASP A 267 -8.00 -14.70 20.23
CA ASP A 267 -9.05 -15.41 19.49
C ASP A 267 -9.91 -14.48 18.62
N ALA A 268 -9.97 -13.18 18.95
CA ALA A 268 -10.73 -12.19 18.20
C ALA A 268 -10.36 -12.12 16.71
N VAL A 269 -9.15 -12.53 16.33
CA VAL A 269 -8.71 -12.58 14.93
C VAL A 269 -9.51 -13.57 14.06
N LEU A 270 -10.24 -14.50 14.68
CA LEU A 270 -11.14 -15.45 14.02
C LEU A 270 -12.59 -14.96 13.98
N HIS A 271 -12.89 -13.85 14.66
CA HIS A 271 -14.23 -13.28 14.85
C HIS A 271 -14.29 -11.82 14.36
N HIS A 272 -13.59 -11.52 13.27
CA HIS A 272 -13.43 -10.15 12.77
C HIS A 272 -14.75 -9.51 12.32
N GLU A 273 -15.72 -10.32 11.90
CA GLU A 273 -17.07 -9.93 11.53
C GLU A 273 -17.85 -9.33 12.69
N GLU A 274 -17.61 -9.80 13.92
CA GLU A 274 -18.28 -9.29 15.12
C GLU A 274 -17.77 -7.91 15.54
N LEU A 275 -16.62 -7.48 15.00
CA LEU A 275 -15.93 -6.25 15.37
C LEU A 275 -16.02 -5.15 14.30
N ILE A 276 -16.78 -5.36 13.24
CA ILE A 276 -16.99 -4.36 12.19
C ILE A 276 -17.70 -3.13 12.77
N GLY A 277 -17.11 -1.94 12.56
CA GLY A 277 -17.69 -0.65 12.98
C GLY A 277 -17.68 -0.39 14.49
N LYS A 278 -17.09 -1.29 15.30
CA LYS A 278 -16.90 -1.07 16.74
C LYS A 278 -15.65 -0.22 17.00
N ALA A 279 -15.66 0.53 18.12
CA ALA A 279 -14.49 1.29 18.56
C ALA A 279 -13.31 0.34 18.82
N GLY A 280 -12.16 0.62 18.22
CA GLY A 280 -10.98 -0.28 18.27
C GLY A 280 -11.13 -1.59 17.51
N GLY A 281 -12.18 -1.74 16.70
CA GLY A 281 -12.43 -2.92 15.86
C GLY A 281 -12.13 -2.68 14.37
N VAL A 282 -12.80 -3.44 13.50
CA VAL A 282 -12.55 -3.42 12.06
C VAL A 282 -13.24 -2.23 11.39
N SER A 283 -12.46 -1.30 10.86
CA SER A 283 -13.01 -0.21 10.03
C SER A 283 -13.10 -0.62 8.56
N LEU A 284 -14.27 -0.54 7.92
CA LEU A 284 -14.44 -0.78 6.49
C LEU A 284 -14.95 0.49 5.82
N SER A 285 -14.38 0.87 4.67
CA SER A 285 -14.94 1.94 3.86
C SER A 285 -16.30 1.52 3.27
N SER A 286 -17.18 2.48 3.01
CA SER A 286 -18.50 2.22 2.38
C SER A 286 -18.39 1.46 1.05
N ILE A 287 -17.31 1.68 0.29
CA ILE A 287 -17.00 0.96 -0.96
C ILE A 287 -16.53 -0.49 -0.69
N ALA A 288 -15.89 -0.76 0.45
CA ALA A 288 -15.48 -2.10 0.83
C ALA A 288 -16.65 -2.92 1.40
N GLN A 289 -17.56 -2.29 2.15
CA GLN A 289 -18.78 -2.91 2.66
C GLN A 289 -19.69 -3.40 1.54
N SER A 290 -20.01 -2.54 0.57
CA SER A 290 -20.87 -2.90 -0.58
C SER A 290 -20.30 -4.01 -1.45
N LYS A 291 -18.96 -4.15 -1.51
CA LYS A 291 -18.29 -5.23 -2.25
C LYS A 291 -18.24 -6.56 -1.48
N GLY A 292 -18.29 -6.51 -0.14
CA GLY A 292 -18.36 -7.69 0.72
C GLY A 292 -19.77 -8.31 0.75
N GLU A 293 -20.82 -7.48 0.71
CA GLU A 293 -22.21 -7.95 0.61
C GLU A 293 -22.49 -8.67 -0.72
N GLU A 294 -21.84 -8.27 -1.82
CA GLU A 294 -21.87 -9.02 -3.08
C GLU A 294 -21.10 -10.36 -3.03
N ASP A 295 -20.28 -10.65 -2.02
CA ASP A 295 -19.71 -11.99 -1.80
C ASP A 295 -20.74 -12.95 -1.12
N GLU A 296 -21.89 -12.46 -0.66
CA GLU A 296 -22.98 -13.27 -0.07
C GLU A 296 -24.02 -13.81 -1.08
N GLN A 297 -23.89 -13.56 -2.39
CA GLN A 297 -24.73 -14.24 -3.39
C GLN A 297 -24.08 -15.55 -3.87
N PRO A 298 -24.54 -16.75 -3.43
CA PRO A 298 -23.90 -18.02 -3.77
C PRO A 298 -24.29 -18.57 -5.15
N HIS A 299 -24.93 -17.77 -6.01
CA HIS A 299 -25.61 -18.27 -7.20
C HIS A 299 -25.24 -17.49 -8.46
N GLN A 300 -23.98 -17.57 -8.94
CA GLN A 300 -23.74 -17.57 -10.40
C GLN A 300 -22.31 -17.80 -10.90
N ILE A 301 -21.28 -17.90 -10.04
CA ILE A 301 -19.88 -17.93 -10.54
C ILE A 301 -19.22 -19.32 -10.44
N VAL A 302 -19.90 -20.33 -9.90
CA VAL A 302 -19.37 -21.71 -9.76
C VAL A 302 -20.04 -22.70 -10.73
N THR A 303 -20.43 -22.27 -11.93
CA THR A 303 -21.18 -23.15 -12.86
C THR A 303 -20.44 -23.75 -14.04
N ASP A 304 -19.17 -23.40 -14.33
CA ASP A 304 -18.51 -23.89 -15.58
C ASP A 304 -17.20 -24.68 -15.43
N SER A 305 -16.68 -24.92 -14.22
CA SER A 305 -15.45 -25.75 -14.06
C SER A 305 -15.58 -26.91 -13.07
N THR A 306 -16.67 -26.97 -12.30
CA THR A 306 -16.90 -27.97 -11.25
C THR A 306 -18.15 -28.83 -11.48
N LYS A 307 -18.89 -28.61 -12.56
CA LYS A 307 -20.13 -29.35 -12.88
C LYS A 307 -19.93 -30.80 -13.33
N THR A 308 -18.70 -31.26 -13.55
CA THR A 308 -18.45 -32.67 -13.92
C THR A 308 -18.10 -33.56 -12.72
N LEU A 309 -17.92 -33.02 -11.51
CA LEU A 309 -17.45 -33.82 -10.35
C LEU A 309 -18.28 -33.70 -9.07
N LEU A 310 -19.28 -32.82 -8.98
CA LEU A 310 -20.04 -32.60 -7.75
C LEU A 310 -21.56 -32.64 -7.96
N THR A 311 -22.04 -33.60 -8.76
CA THR A 311 -23.47 -33.98 -8.81
C THR A 311 -23.84 -34.97 -7.71
N LEU A 312 -23.21 -34.90 -6.54
CA LEU A 312 -23.63 -35.66 -5.35
C LEU A 312 -23.44 -34.82 -4.09
N THR A 313 -24.57 -34.60 -3.41
CA THR A 313 -24.77 -34.03 -2.07
C THR A 313 -24.83 -32.50 -1.97
N GLY A 314 -26.05 -32.01 -1.71
CA GLY A 314 -26.38 -30.60 -1.55
C GLY A 314 -26.59 -30.16 -0.10
N GLN A 315 -26.51 -28.83 0.04
CA GLN A 315 -27.23 -27.93 0.95
C GLN A 315 -26.91 -27.85 2.47
N HIS A 316 -26.65 -26.58 2.85
CA HIS A 316 -26.72 -25.91 4.15
C HIS A 316 -25.44 -25.79 5.03
N TRP A 317 -24.88 -24.58 4.92
CA TRP A 317 -23.70 -23.97 5.57
C TRP A 317 -23.79 -23.72 7.10
N LYS A 318 -24.51 -24.55 7.87
CA LYS A 318 -24.52 -24.43 9.36
C LYS A 318 -23.90 -25.63 10.11
N LYS A 319 -23.13 -26.48 9.43
CA LYS A 319 -22.50 -27.68 10.03
C LYS A 319 -21.03 -27.89 9.65
N ALA A 320 -20.28 -26.82 9.38
CA ALA A 320 -18.85 -26.92 9.09
C ALA A 320 -17.96 -27.20 10.33
N GLN A 321 -18.54 -27.43 11.52
CA GLN A 321 -17.79 -27.65 12.76
C GLN A 321 -17.83 -29.10 13.29
N ILE A 322 -18.50 -30.05 12.61
CA ILE A 322 -18.65 -31.43 13.12
C ILE A 322 -18.09 -32.52 12.19
N ILE A 323 -17.77 -32.23 10.92
CA ILE A 323 -17.21 -33.24 9.99
C ILE A 323 -15.73 -32.95 9.67
N SER A 324 -14.93 -32.66 10.70
CA SER A 324 -13.46 -32.69 10.58
C SER A 324 -12.86 -33.99 11.12
N HIS A 325 -13.63 -34.79 11.86
CA HIS A 325 -13.15 -36.03 12.49
C HIS A 325 -13.36 -37.32 11.67
N ALA A 326 -14.05 -37.29 10.53
CA ALA A 326 -14.44 -38.53 9.82
C ALA A 326 -13.70 -38.82 8.49
N ILE A 327 -12.96 -37.86 7.92
CA ILE A 327 -12.36 -38.02 6.57
C ILE A 327 -10.84 -38.28 6.62
N LEU A 328 -10.21 -38.20 7.80
CA LEU A 328 -8.77 -38.46 7.97
C LEU A 328 -8.37 -39.95 8.11
N SER A 329 -9.29 -40.92 7.88
CA SER A 329 -8.94 -42.36 7.97
C SER A 329 -8.96 -43.12 6.64
N GLN A 330 -9.35 -42.51 5.52
CA GLN A 330 -9.38 -43.20 4.23
C GLN A 330 -8.92 -42.27 3.12
N HIS A 331 -7.62 -42.31 2.83
CA HIS A 331 -6.97 -42.13 1.52
C HIS A 331 -5.50 -41.75 1.74
N ASN A 332 -4.77 -42.69 2.34
CA ASN A 332 -3.34 -42.77 2.25
C ASN A 332 -3.04 -43.79 1.15
N ASP A 333 -3.07 -43.36 -0.11
CA ASP A 333 -2.32 -43.96 -1.23
C ASP A 333 -2.73 -43.31 -2.55
N SER A 334 -1.73 -43.02 -3.38
CA SER A 334 -1.81 -42.50 -4.76
C SER A 334 -1.66 -40.98 -4.95
N PHE A 335 -0.53 -40.44 -4.51
CA PHE A 335 0.01 -39.19 -5.08
C PHE A 335 1.45 -39.43 -5.57
N ASN A 336 1.58 -40.14 -6.69
CA ASN A 336 2.85 -40.21 -7.40
C ASN A 336 2.61 -40.46 -8.90
N LYS A 337 2.52 -39.37 -9.66
CA LYS A 337 2.93 -39.25 -11.08
C LYS A 337 2.46 -37.89 -11.63
N TYR A 338 3.32 -37.29 -12.45
CA TYR A 338 3.14 -36.06 -13.23
C TYR A 338 3.54 -34.73 -12.56
N VAL A 339 4.84 -34.61 -12.30
CA VAL A 339 5.59 -33.36 -12.50
C VAL A 339 6.88 -33.74 -13.25
N ILE A 340 6.95 -33.40 -14.54
CA ILE A 340 8.19 -33.08 -15.25
C ILE A 340 7.96 -31.68 -15.80
#